data_AF-A0A1R0GM36-F1
#
_entry.id   AF-A0A1R0GM36-F1
#
_cell.length_a   1.000
_cell.length_b   1.000
_cell.length_c   1.000
_cell.angle_alpha   90.00
_cell.angle_beta   90.00
_cell.angle_gamma   90.00
#
_symmetry.space_group_name_H-M   'P 1'
#
loop_
_entity.id
_entity.type
_entity.pdbx_description
1 polymer ?
#
loop_
_entity_poly.entity_id
_entity_poly.type
_entity_poly.pdbx_seq_one_letter_code
_entity_poly.pdbx_strand_id
1 'polypeptide(L)'
;MSVFADSAFPKNGTAQEKAEYQKFTDNIIDETTKSYNKDGPRVPNWSLDMQITIDRIKCISKLSMPHGHQFTEDNFDALEAEKILLRFRQSESDISNKGGEYRKRFWSINDPSILVSPDSVFKPLVDEDLKSISDSNPRQLFSEVVASQAIIDSWEKKGTDVDSVLGIKPLREDEVIMVFYHGGGFYLECPGTNRTAALEISIETGNRVFCKMISSIFFI
;
A
#
# COMPACT_ATOMS: atom_id res chain seq x y z
N MET A 1 2.42 -0.51 11.09
CA MET A 1 1.90 -1.81 10.62
C MET A 1 0.46 -1.50 10.34
N SER A 2 -0.03 -1.74 9.12
CA SER A 2 -1.12 -0.95 8.55
C SER A 2 -2.30 -0.78 9.51
N VAL A 3 -2.86 0.43 9.55
CA VAL A 3 -4.06 0.83 10.30
C VAL A 3 -5.21 -0.16 10.09
N PHE A 4 -5.23 -0.95 9.00
CA PHE A 4 -6.15 -2.07 8.79
C PHE A 4 -6.04 -3.17 9.86
N ALA A 5 -4.83 -3.51 10.32
CA ALA A 5 -4.64 -4.52 11.37
C ALA A 5 -5.04 -3.98 12.75
N ASP A 6 -4.88 -2.68 13.00
CA ASP A 6 -5.33 -2.05 14.25
C ASP A 6 -6.83 -1.66 14.24
N SER A 7 -7.43 -1.50 13.05
CA SER A 7 -8.88 -1.33 12.89
C SER A 7 -9.64 -2.66 12.80
N ALA A 8 -8.96 -3.75 12.43
CA ALA A 8 -9.50 -5.09 12.40
C ALA A 8 -9.08 -5.96 13.57
N PHE A 9 -8.15 -5.54 14.43
CA PHE A 9 -7.82 -6.21 15.70
C PHE A 9 -7.47 -5.10 16.70
N PRO A 10 -8.18 -4.97 17.83
CA PRO A 10 -7.95 -3.88 18.78
C PRO A 10 -6.69 -4.14 19.62
N LYS A 11 -5.51 -4.14 18.99
CA LYS A 11 -4.20 -4.41 19.62
C LYS A 11 -3.92 -3.44 20.77
N ASN A 12 -4.29 -2.18 20.56
CA ASN A 12 -4.23 -1.09 21.54
C ASN A 12 -5.58 -0.78 22.20
N GLY A 13 -6.62 -1.58 21.92
CA GLY A 13 -7.91 -1.43 22.57
C GLY A 13 -7.88 -1.93 24.02
N THR A 14 -8.88 -1.50 24.76
CA THR A 14 -9.22 -1.98 26.09
C THR A 14 -9.38 -3.51 26.10
N ALA A 15 -9.27 -4.11 27.30
CA ALA A 15 -9.53 -5.55 27.46
C ALA A 15 -10.93 -5.95 26.97
N GLN A 16 -11.90 -5.05 27.11
CA GLN A 16 -13.27 -5.24 26.63
C GLN A 16 -13.32 -5.28 25.10
N GLU A 17 -12.73 -4.31 24.40
CA GLU A 17 -12.69 -4.30 22.93
C GLU A 17 -12.00 -5.54 22.37
N LYS A 18 -10.91 -5.98 23.01
CA LYS A 18 -10.21 -7.24 22.67
C LYS A 18 -11.10 -8.47 22.85
N ALA A 19 -11.87 -8.55 23.94
CA ALA A 19 -12.79 -9.64 24.20
C ALA A 19 -13.97 -9.65 23.20
N GLU A 20 -14.52 -8.49 22.88
CA GLU A 20 -15.58 -8.34 21.88
C GLU A 20 -15.11 -8.75 20.48
N TYR A 21 -13.89 -8.36 20.10
CA TYR A 21 -13.29 -8.79 18.85
C TYR A 21 -13.00 -10.30 18.79
N GLN A 22 -12.51 -10.87 19.89
CA GLN A 22 -12.27 -12.32 19.97
C GLN A 22 -13.59 -13.08 19.79
N LYS A 23 -14.64 -12.67 20.52
CA LYS A 23 -15.98 -13.27 20.40
C LYS A 23 -16.54 -13.16 18.98
N PHE A 24 -16.35 -12.01 18.32
CA PHE A 24 -16.73 -11.83 16.93
C PHE A 24 -15.98 -12.79 15.99
N THR A 25 -14.67 -12.94 16.19
CA THR A 25 -13.83 -13.85 15.39
C THR A 25 -14.22 -15.31 15.61
N ASP A 26 -14.45 -15.72 16.86
CA ASP A 26 -14.85 -17.08 17.21
C ASP A 26 -16.19 -17.46 16.58
N ASN A 27 -17.15 -16.53 16.57
CA ASN A 27 -18.43 -16.73 15.89
C ASN A 27 -18.25 -16.99 14.39
N ILE A 28 -17.39 -16.22 13.71
CA ILE A 28 -17.12 -16.42 12.27
C ILE A 28 -16.47 -17.79 12.04
N ILE A 29 -15.51 -18.18 12.88
CA ILE A 29 -14.84 -19.48 12.78
C ILE A 29 -15.85 -20.61 12.96
N ASP A 30 -16.72 -20.54 13.98
CA ASP A 30 -17.72 -21.55 14.27
C ASP A 30 -18.75 -21.68 13.14
N GLU A 31 -19.30 -20.56 12.66
CA GLU A 31 -20.25 -20.54 11.53
C GLU A 31 -19.62 -21.11 10.25
N THR A 32 -18.38 -20.69 9.93
CA THR A 32 -17.67 -21.15 8.73
C THR A 32 -17.34 -22.64 8.82
N THR A 33 -16.92 -23.11 10.00
CA THR A 33 -16.61 -24.53 10.24
C THR A 33 -17.86 -25.39 10.13
N LYS A 34 -18.99 -24.95 10.71
CA LYS A 34 -20.28 -25.64 10.58
C LYS A 34 -20.71 -25.74 9.13
N SER A 35 -20.63 -24.66 8.36
CA SER A 35 -20.97 -24.67 6.93
C SER A 35 -20.04 -25.58 6.13
N TYR A 36 -18.73 -25.50 6.35
CA TYR A 36 -17.75 -26.34 5.66
C TYR A 36 -17.97 -27.83 5.93
N ASN A 37 -18.22 -28.21 7.18
CA ASN A 37 -18.44 -29.61 7.55
C ASN A 37 -19.77 -30.15 7.02
N LYS A 38 -20.79 -29.29 6.88
CA LYS A 38 -22.12 -29.69 6.40
C LYS A 38 -22.18 -29.75 4.88
N ASP A 39 -21.71 -28.71 4.21
CA ASP A 39 -21.95 -28.46 2.79
C ASP A 39 -20.67 -28.62 1.94
N GLY A 40 -19.51 -28.83 2.58
CA GLY A 40 -18.20 -28.88 1.93
C GLY A 40 -17.62 -27.49 1.65
N PRO A 41 -16.47 -27.42 0.94
CA PRO A 41 -15.87 -26.15 0.55
C PRO A 41 -16.75 -25.42 -0.47
N ARG A 42 -16.95 -24.11 -0.29
CA ARG A 42 -17.73 -23.26 -1.22
C ARG A 42 -17.09 -23.15 -2.62
N VAL A 43 -15.79 -23.34 -2.70
CA VAL A 43 -15.02 -23.35 -3.95
C VAL A 43 -14.18 -24.63 -3.97
N PRO A 44 -14.12 -25.36 -5.10
CA PRO A 44 -13.29 -26.54 -5.21
C PRO A 44 -11.84 -26.29 -4.75
N ASN A 45 -11.28 -27.24 -3.99
CA ASN A 45 -9.92 -27.21 -3.43
C ASN A 45 -9.64 -26.15 -2.35
N TRP A 46 -10.65 -25.43 -1.85
CA TRP A 46 -10.43 -24.58 -0.68
C TRP A 46 -10.30 -25.43 0.59
N SER A 47 -9.28 -25.15 1.39
CA SER A 47 -9.21 -25.66 2.75
C SER A 47 -10.17 -24.90 3.67
N LEU A 48 -10.48 -25.49 4.83
CA LEU A 48 -11.24 -24.80 5.88
C LEU A 48 -10.57 -23.47 6.27
N ASP A 49 -9.25 -23.45 6.41
CA ASP A 49 -8.49 -22.24 6.77
C ASP A 49 -8.60 -21.13 5.73
N MET A 50 -8.60 -21.48 4.44
CA MET A 50 -8.83 -20.52 3.36
C MET A 50 -10.25 -19.95 3.47
N GLN A 51 -11.24 -20.80 3.73
CA GLN A 51 -12.63 -20.37 3.85
C GLN A 51 -12.85 -19.45 5.06
N ILE A 52 -12.28 -19.80 6.22
CA ILE A 52 -12.29 -18.98 7.44
C ILE A 52 -11.62 -17.63 7.18
N THR A 53 -10.44 -17.63 6.55
CA THR A 53 -9.72 -16.40 6.21
C THR A 53 -10.57 -15.46 5.36
N ILE A 54 -11.20 -15.97 4.31
CA ILE A 54 -12.04 -15.18 3.42
C ILE A 54 -13.28 -14.64 4.15
N ASP A 55 -13.94 -15.43 4.98
CA ASP A 55 -15.12 -14.96 5.72
C ASP A 55 -14.76 -13.91 6.78
N ARG A 56 -13.61 -14.06 7.45
CA ARG A 56 -13.07 -13.01 8.32
C ARG A 56 -12.81 -11.72 7.54
N ILE A 57 -12.14 -11.79 6.39
CA ILE A 57 -11.87 -10.61 5.53
C ILE A 57 -13.18 -9.95 5.11
N LYS A 58 -14.18 -10.72 4.66
CA LYS A 58 -15.50 -10.20 4.27
C LYS A 58 -16.18 -9.47 5.43
N CYS A 59 -16.20 -10.06 6.61
CA CYS A 59 -16.85 -9.46 7.79
C CYS A 59 -16.10 -8.21 8.27
N ILE A 60 -14.77 -8.23 8.31
CA ILE A 60 -13.94 -7.06 8.63
C ILE A 60 -14.15 -5.93 7.61
N SER A 61 -14.21 -6.26 6.32
CA SER A 61 -14.45 -5.29 5.25
C SER A 61 -15.82 -4.62 5.40
N LYS A 62 -16.87 -5.37 5.78
CA LYS A 62 -18.19 -4.81 6.11
C LYS A 62 -18.17 -3.88 7.33
N LEU A 63 -17.35 -4.17 8.33
CA LEU A 63 -17.19 -3.29 9.50
C LEU A 63 -16.40 -2.01 9.15
N SER A 64 -15.47 -2.12 8.21
CA SER A 64 -14.64 -1.00 7.74
C SER A 64 -15.37 -0.08 6.76
N MET A 65 -16.47 -0.54 6.15
CA MET A 65 -17.35 0.24 5.30
C MET A 65 -18.76 0.26 5.92
N PRO A 66 -19.04 1.18 6.86
CA PRO A 66 -20.40 1.33 7.38
C PRO A 66 -21.36 1.49 6.20
N HIS A 67 -22.49 0.75 6.25
CA HIS A 67 -23.51 0.78 5.21
C HIS A 67 -23.87 2.23 4.86
N GLY A 68 -23.55 2.69 3.64
CA GLY A 68 -23.84 4.07 3.28
C GLY A 68 -23.54 4.48 1.85
N HIS A 69 -22.29 4.39 1.40
CA HIS A 69 -21.90 5.04 0.13
C HIS A 69 -21.20 4.06 -0.79
N GLN A 70 -22.00 3.30 -1.54
CA GLN A 70 -21.51 2.70 -2.77
C GLN A 70 -21.43 3.80 -3.82
N PHE A 71 -20.20 4.19 -4.17
CA PHE A 71 -19.99 5.05 -5.31
C PHE A 71 -20.25 4.25 -6.59
N THR A 72 -21.04 4.86 -7.46
CA THR A 72 -21.34 4.49 -8.83
C THR A 72 -20.94 5.67 -9.70
N GLU A 73 -20.88 5.48 -11.02
CA GLU A 73 -20.58 6.59 -11.94
C GLU A 73 -21.55 7.77 -11.76
N ASP A 74 -22.81 7.50 -11.40
CA ASP A 74 -23.87 8.51 -11.28
C ASP A 74 -23.86 9.29 -9.96
N ASN A 75 -23.19 8.79 -8.92
CA ASN A 75 -23.21 9.38 -7.57
C ASN A 75 -21.81 9.54 -6.96
N PHE A 76 -20.75 9.46 -7.77
CA PHE A 76 -19.39 9.64 -7.31
C PHE A 76 -19.18 11.08 -6.82
N ASP A 77 -18.90 11.24 -5.52
CA ASP A 77 -18.45 12.48 -4.91
C ASP A 77 -17.02 12.31 -4.43
N ALA A 78 -16.10 13.05 -5.05
CA ALA A 78 -14.67 12.94 -4.75
C ALA A 78 -14.33 13.36 -3.31
N LEU A 79 -15.05 14.32 -2.72
CA LEU A 79 -14.80 14.81 -1.37
C LEU A 79 -15.33 13.84 -0.32
N GLU A 80 -16.46 13.20 -0.59
CA GLU A 80 -17.01 12.15 0.26
C GLU A 80 -16.15 10.89 0.21
N ALA A 81 -15.72 10.49 -1.00
CA ALA A 81 -14.77 9.40 -1.18
C ALA A 81 -13.47 9.69 -0.42
N GLU A 82 -13.00 10.94 -0.44
CA GLU A 82 -11.78 11.35 0.25
C GLU A 82 -11.94 11.16 1.75
N LYS A 83 -13.01 11.69 2.32
CA LYS A 83 -13.29 11.59 3.77
C LYS A 83 -13.35 10.13 4.24
N ILE A 84 -14.00 9.26 3.47
CA ILE A 84 -14.15 7.84 3.80
C ILE A 84 -12.79 7.13 3.71
N LEU A 85 -12.02 7.40 2.65
CA LEU A 85 -10.80 6.65 2.33
C LEU A 85 -9.53 7.28 2.89
N LEU A 86 -9.60 8.48 3.48
CA LEU A 86 -8.46 9.19 4.06
C LEU A 86 -7.71 8.36 5.10
N ARG A 87 -8.46 7.60 5.93
CA ARG A 87 -7.86 6.70 6.93
C ARG A 87 -7.01 5.61 6.30
N PHE A 88 -7.41 5.12 5.12
CA PHE A 88 -6.64 4.14 4.36
C PHE A 88 -5.43 4.76 3.68
N ARG A 89 -5.56 6.00 3.16
CA ARG A 89 -4.44 6.77 2.59
C ARG A 89 -3.31 7.02 3.60
N GLN A 90 -3.65 7.17 4.87
CA GLN A 90 -2.69 7.43 5.97
C GLN A 90 -2.13 6.15 6.62
N SER A 91 -2.55 4.98 6.15
CA SER A 91 -2.24 3.69 6.78
C SER A 91 -0.87 3.16 6.39
N GLU A 92 0.08 3.05 7.31
CA GLU A 92 1.42 2.58 6.97
C GLU A 92 1.77 1.21 7.57
N SER A 93 2.36 0.33 6.77
CA SER A 93 2.96 -0.91 7.26
C SER A 93 4.28 -0.60 7.98
N ASP A 94 4.50 -1.25 9.11
CA ASP A 94 5.71 -1.12 9.93
C ASP A 94 6.48 -2.41 9.70
N ILE A 95 7.72 -2.24 9.28
CA ILE A 95 8.63 -3.32 8.93
C ILE A 95 9.86 -3.35 9.84
N SER A 96 9.91 -2.51 10.89
CA SER A 96 11.06 -2.40 11.81
C SER A 96 11.53 -3.74 12.38
N ASN A 97 10.59 -4.65 12.65
CA ASN A 97 10.87 -5.98 13.19
C ASN A 97 10.83 -7.11 12.14
N LYS A 98 10.93 -6.78 10.85
CA LYS A 98 10.78 -7.74 9.75
C LYS A 98 12.07 -8.02 8.98
N GLY A 99 13.21 -7.52 9.45
CA GLY A 99 14.51 -7.80 8.82
C GLY A 99 14.76 -6.98 7.56
N GLY A 100 14.39 -5.71 7.58
CA GLY A 100 14.74 -4.76 6.53
C GLY A 100 14.29 -3.34 6.85
N GLU A 101 14.65 -2.41 5.99
CA GLU A 101 14.37 -1.00 6.15
C GLU A 101 13.78 -0.38 4.89
N TYR A 102 13.23 0.82 5.05
CA TYR A 102 12.81 1.64 3.93
C TYR A 102 13.17 3.11 4.16
N ARG A 103 13.25 3.87 3.05
CA ARG A 103 13.26 5.34 3.08
C ARG A 103 12.30 5.88 2.04
N LYS A 104 11.55 6.90 2.41
CA LYS A 104 10.77 7.71 1.48
C LYS A 104 11.71 8.71 0.82
N ARG A 105 11.77 8.69 -0.51
CA ARG A 105 12.64 9.57 -1.30
C ARG A 105 11.78 10.42 -2.21
N PHE A 106 11.98 11.73 -2.13
CA PHE A 106 11.27 12.73 -2.91
C PHE A 106 12.16 13.24 -4.04
N TRP A 107 11.56 13.53 -5.19
CA TRP A 107 12.22 14.24 -6.28
C TRP A 107 11.25 15.20 -6.93
N SER A 108 11.76 16.37 -7.32
CA SER A 108 10.95 17.38 -8.01
C SER A 108 10.88 17.11 -9.51
N ILE A 109 9.72 17.36 -10.10
CA ILE A 109 9.49 17.29 -11.53
C ILE A 109 9.74 18.68 -12.13
N ASN A 110 10.95 18.85 -12.65
CA ASN A 110 11.44 20.15 -13.11
C ASN A 110 11.78 20.17 -14.60
N ASP A 111 11.58 19.04 -15.28
CA ASP A 111 11.87 18.89 -16.70
C ASP A 111 10.56 19.03 -17.49
N PRO A 112 10.34 20.14 -18.21
CA PRO A 112 9.13 20.32 -19.00
C PRO A 112 8.99 19.27 -20.12
N SER A 113 10.07 18.62 -20.55
CA SER A 113 10.03 17.67 -21.67
C SER A 113 9.30 16.37 -21.35
N ILE A 114 9.14 16.03 -20.06
CA ILE A 114 8.37 14.87 -19.61
C ILE A 114 6.92 15.21 -19.29
N LEU A 115 6.55 16.50 -19.32
CA LEU A 115 5.20 17.00 -19.08
C LEU A 115 4.48 17.21 -20.42
N VAL A 116 4.30 16.11 -21.14
CA VAL A 116 3.56 16.10 -22.41
C VAL A 116 2.18 15.50 -22.16
N SER A 117 1.15 16.32 -22.37
CA SER A 117 -0.22 15.87 -22.23
C SER A 117 -0.57 14.87 -23.35
N PRO A 118 -0.97 13.62 -23.01
CA PRO A 118 -1.32 12.63 -24.02
C PRO A 118 -2.71 12.90 -24.63
N ASP A 119 -3.59 13.62 -23.91
CA ASP A 119 -4.94 13.99 -24.32
C ASP A 119 -5.32 15.39 -23.79
N SER A 120 -6.11 16.13 -24.56
CA SER A 120 -6.72 17.41 -24.18
C SER A 120 -7.36 17.45 -22.79
N VAL A 121 -7.94 16.35 -22.31
CA VAL A 121 -8.55 16.24 -20.97
C VAL A 121 -7.53 16.54 -19.87
N PHE A 122 -6.26 16.26 -20.12
CA PHE A 122 -5.18 16.35 -19.15
C PHE A 122 -4.32 17.60 -19.30
N LYS A 123 -4.59 18.38 -20.35
CA LYS A 123 -3.88 19.63 -20.63
C LYS A 123 -3.91 20.61 -19.45
N PRO A 124 -5.04 20.83 -18.75
CA PRO A 124 -5.06 21.74 -17.59
C PRO A 124 -4.07 21.34 -16.49
N LEU A 125 -3.91 20.04 -16.24
CA LEU A 125 -3.02 19.52 -15.20
C LEU A 125 -1.55 19.68 -15.59
N VAL A 126 -1.22 19.47 -16.86
CA VAL A 126 0.12 19.74 -17.41
C VAL A 126 0.42 21.24 -17.36
N ASP A 127 -0.54 22.09 -17.72
CA ASP A 127 -0.37 23.55 -17.68
C ASP A 127 -0.16 24.04 -16.23
N GLU A 128 -0.83 23.43 -15.24
CA GLU A 128 -0.58 23.66 -13.81
C GLU A 128 0.84 23.25 -13.39
N ASP A 129 1.33 22.08 -13.81
CA ASP A 129 2.68 21.63 -13.49
C ASP A 129 3.75 22.54 -14.12
N LEU A 130 3.56 22.95 -15.37
CA LEU A 130 4.45 23.87 -16.06
C LEU A 130 4.49 25.24 -15.36
N LYS A 131 3.34 25.73 -14.90
CA LYS A 131 3.26 26.96 -14.10
C LYS A 131 3.96 26.80 -12.74
N SER A 132 3.75 25.68 -12.06
CA SER A 132 4.46 25.35 -10.81
C SER A 132 5.97 25.35 -10.99
N ILE A 133 6.48 24.84 -12.12
CA ILE A 133 7.90 24.93 -12.47
C ILE A 133 8.33 26.39 -12.66
N SER A 134 7.58 27.21 -13.41
CA SER A 134 7.93 28.62 -13.63
C SER A 134 7.93 29.43 -12.34
N ASP A 135 7.04 29.08 -11.40
CA ASP A 135 6.92 29.72 -10.08
C ASP A 135 7.96 29.20 -9.07
N SER A 136 8.93 28.39 -9.51
CA SER A 136 9.96 27.75 -8.67
C SER A 136 9.39 26.87 -7.54
N ASN A 137 8.18 26.34 -7.73
CA ASN A 137 7.51 25.42 -6.83
C ASN A 137 7.04 24.15 -7.57
N PRO A 138 7.96 23.39 -8.18
CA PRO A 138 7.63 22.20 -8.95
C PRO A 138 7.01 21.11 -8.07
N ARG A 139 6.07 20.34 -8.65
CA ARG A 139 5.50 19.18 -7.98
C ARG A 139 6.59 18.19 -7.57
N GLN A 140 6.46 17.63 -6.38
CA GLN A 140 7.31 16.54 -5.92
C GLN A 140 6.59 15.21 -6.04
N LEU A 141 7.32 14.21 -6.53
CA LEU A 141 6.92 12.83 -6.44
C LEU A 141 7.74 12.13 -5.37
N PHE A 142 7.25 10.99 -4.92
CA PHE A 142 8.01 10.15 -4.02
C PHE A 142 7.87 8.67 -4.35
N SER A 143 8.86 7.92 -3.89
CA SER A 143 8.88 6.47 -3.87
C SER A 143 9.41 6.04 -2.52
N GLU A 144 8.96 4.89 -2.05
CA GLU A 144 9.62 4.24 -0.93
C GLU A 144 10.59 3.20 -1.49
N VAL A 145 11.86 3.31 -1.13
CA VAL A 145 12.87 2.30 -1.46
C VAL A 145 12.93 1.36 -0.27
N VAL A 146 12.65 0.08 -0.50
CA VAL A 146 12.64 -0.99 0.51
C VAL A 146 13.77 -1.97 0.18
N ALA A 147 14.54 -2.36 1.19
CA ALA A 147 15.57 -3.37 1.06
C ALA A 147 15.60 -4.31 2.28
N SER A 148 15.92 -5.58 2.05
CA SER A 148 16.20 -6.54 3.12
C SER A 148 17.48 -6.18 3.87
N GLN A 149 17.57 -6.58 5.14
CA GLN A 149 18.75 -6.36 5.96
C GLN A 149 20.01 -6.95 5.33
N ALA A 150 19.89 -8.10 4.64
CA ALA A 150 21.00 -8.75 3.95
C ALA A 150 21.62 -7.86 2.86
N ILE A 151 20.80 -7.11 2.12
CA ILE A 151 21.27 -6.14 1.11
C ILE A 151 21.98 -4.98 1.80
N ILE A 152 21.37 -4.44 2.87
CA ILE A 152 21.91 -3.30 3.63
C ILE A 152 23.28 -3.67 4.20
N ASP A 153 23.37 -4.76 4.97
CA ASP A 153 24.61 -5.25 5.58
C ASP A 153 25.71 -5.51 4.53
N SER A 154 25.35 -6.06 3.38
CA SER A 154 26.29 -6.34 2.28
C SER A 154 26.91 -5.05 1.73
N TRP A 155 26.15 -3.97 1.64
CA TRP A 155 26.63 -2.69 1.13
C TRP A 155 27.31 -1.83 2.20
N GLU A 156 26.86 -1.90 3.46
CA GLU A 156 27.56 -1.28 4.59
C GLU A 156 28.96 -1.88 4.77
N LYS A 157 29.11 -3.20 4.61
CA LYS A 157 30.44 -3.86 4.59
C LYS A 157 31.36 -3.35 3.46
N LYS A 158 30.79 -2.80 2.39
CA LYS A 158 31.51 -2.17 1.27
C LYS A 158 31.72 -0.66 1.48
N GLY A 159 31.32 -0.12 2.64
CA GLY A 159 31.46 1.30 2.98
C GLY A 159 30.37 2.21 2.44
N THR A 160 29.23 1.67 1.97
CA THR A 160 28.07 2.47 1.54
C THR A 160 27.11 2.64 2.71
N ASP A 161 26.72 3.88 3.03
CA ASP A 161 25.79 4.15 4.12
C ASP A 161 24.34 3.72 3.79
N VAL A 162 23.54 3.45 4.81
CA VAL A 162 22.14 3.01 4.68
C VAL A 162 21.29 3.98 3.87
N ASP A 163 21.50 5.29 3.98
CA ASP A 163 20.71 6.26 3.25
C ASP A 163 21.00 6.23 1.74
N SER A 164 22.25 5.97 1.36
CA SER A 164 22.65 5.69 -0.02
C SER A 164 22.08 4.35 -0.51
N VAL A 165 22.14 3.30 0.30
CA VAL A 165 21.52 1.98 -0.03
C VAL A 165 20.02 2.12 -0.28
N LEU A 166 19.33 2.93 0.51
CA LEU A 166 17.89 3.22 0.37
C LEU A 166 17.64 4.49 -0.47
N GLY A 167 18.61 4.90 -1.28
CA GLY A 167 18.51 5.99 -2.23
C GLY A 167 17.91 5.58 -3.58
N ILE A 168 17.48 6.54 -4.39
CA ILE A 168 16.92 6.26 -5.73
C ILE A 168 17.99 5.97 -6.79
N LYS A 169 19.26 6.30 -6.51
CA LYS A 169 20.35 6.04 -7.44
C LYS A 169 20.67 4.54 -7.44
N PRO A 170 21.04 3.97 -8.60
CA PRO A 170 21.59 2.63 -8.64
C PRO A 170 22.85 2.52 -7.76
N LEU A 171 23.01 1.41 -7.05
CA LEU A 171 24.21 1.10 -6.25
C LEU A 171 25.37 0.62 -7.13
N ARG A 172 25.05 0.16 -8.34
CA ARG A 172 25.97 -0.26 -9.40
C ARG A 172 25.30 -0.04 -10.75
N GLU A 173 26.10 0.04 -11.80
CA GLU A 173 25.61 0.32 -13.16
C GLU A 173 24.72 -0.80 -13.71
N ASP A 174 24.99 -2.05 -13.34
CA ASP A 174 24.25 -3.26 -13.72
C ASP A 174 23.17 -3.66 -12.70
N GLU A 175 22.75 -2.74 -11.82
CA GLU A 175 21.77 -3.08 -10.79
C GLU A 175 20.40 -3.37 -11.38
N VAL A 176 19.84 -4.53 -11.05
CA VAL A 176 18.42 -4.83 -11.27
C VAL A 176 17.62 -4.27 -10.09
N ILE A 177 16.74 -3.32 -10.39
CA ILE A 177 15.76 -2.80 -9.43
C ILE A 177 14.38 -3.35 -9.75
N MET A 178 13.61 -3.69 -8.70
CA MET A 178 12.22 -4.08 -8.87
C MET A 178 11.32 -2.89 -8.61
N VAL A 179 10.56 -2.49 -9.62
CA VAL A 179 9.54 -1.44 -9.46
C VAL A 179 8.21 -2.09 -9.12
N PHE A 180 7.70 -1.83 -7.92
CA PHE A 180 6.44 -2.36 -7.44
C PHE A 180 5.36 -1.29 -7.49
N TYR A 181 4.34 -1.53 -8.32
CA TYR A 181 3.16 -0.70 -8.42
C TYR A 181 2.06 -1.29 -7.55
N HIS A 182 1.69 -0.57 -6.49
CA HIS A 182 0.70 -1.07 -5.57
C HIS A 182 -0.73 -0.99 -6.13
N GLY A 183 -1.57 -1.94 -5.75
CA GLY A 183 -3.02 -1.84 -5.93
C GLY A 183 -3.62 -0.75 -5.05
N GLY A 184 -4.83 -0.31 -5.36
CA GLY A 184 -5.52 0.71 -4.55
C GLY A 184 -6.54 1.55 -5.32
N GLY A 185 -6.96 1.08 -6.50
CA GLY A 185 -7.96 1.77 -7.33
C GLY A 185 -7.57 3.21 -7.69
N PHE A 186 -6.26 3.50 -7.78
CA PHE A 186 -5.71 4.85 -8.02
C PHE A 186 -6.04 5.91 -6.97
N TYR A 187 -6.78 5.54 -5.92
CA TYR A 187 -7.31 6.49 -4.95
C TYR A 187 -6.81 6.24 -3.52
N LEU A 188 -6.34 5.05 -3.19
CA LEU A 188 -5.87 4.78 -1.82
C LEU A 188 -4.44 5.29 -1.55
N GLU A 189 -3.72 5.77 -2.58
CA GLU A 189 -2.41 6.46 -2.56
C GLU A 189 -1.52 6.16 -1.33
N CYS A 190 -1.29 4.88 -1.02
CA CYS A 190 -0.54 4.51 0.17
C CYS A 190 0.50 3.40 -0.11
N PRO A 191 1.66 3.76 -0.68
CA PRO A 191 2.79 2.83 -0.83
C PRO A 191 3.19 2.19 0.50
N GLY A 192 3.01 2.93 1.59
CA GLY A 192 3.28 2.49 2.96
C GLY A 192 2.54 1.21 3.34
N THR A 193 1.30 0.98 2.89
CA THR A 193 0.57 -0.27 3.16
C THR A 193 1.29 -1.50 2.60
N ASN A 194 2.08 -1.35 1.54
CA ASN A 194 2.69 -2.45 0.79
C ASN A 194 4.14 -2.73 1.17
N ARG A 195 4.71 -2.01 2.14
CA ARG A 195 6.11 -2.21 2.57
C ARG A 195 6.43 -3.65 2.97
N THR A 196 5.48 -4.38 3.56
CA THR A 196 5.68 -5.80 3.91
C THR A 196 5.86 -6.66 2.66
N ALA A 197 4.95 -6.54 1.68
CA ALA A 197 5.07 -7.28 0.43
C ALA A 197 6.36 -6.92 -0.32
N ALA A 198 6.71 -5.64 -0.37
CA ALA A 198 7.95 -5.17 -0.98
C ALA A 198 9.20 -5.73 -0.26
N LEU A 199 9.17 -5.82 1.07
CA LEU A 199 10.25 -6.44 1.83
C LEU A 199 10.36 -7.94 1.55
N GLU A 200 9.24 -8.67 1.50
CA GLU A 200 9.23 -10.10 1.15
C GLU A 200 9.81 -10.34 -0.24
N ILE A 201 9.42 -9.52 -1.23
CA ILE A 201 10.02 -9.54 -2.57
C ILE A 201 11.52 -9.25 -2.51
N SER A 202 11.95 -8.27 -1.71
CA SER A 202 13.37 -7.93 -1.56
C SER A 202 14.18 -9.07 -0.94
N ILE A 203 13.62 -9.76 0.06
CA ILE A 203 14.23 -10.93 0.70
C ILE A 203 14.38 -12.06 -0.30
N GLU A 204 13.31 -12.37 -1.04
CA GLU A 204 13.29 -13.52 -1.96
C GLU A 204 14.17 -13.31 -3.19
N THR A 205 14.23 -12.08 -3.71
CA THR A 205 14.92 -11.79 -4.98
C THR A 205 16.33 -11.23 -4.80
N GLY A 206 16.68 -10.78 -3.59
CA GLY A 206 17.95 -10.10 -3.33
C GLY A 206 18.07 -8.71 -4.00
N ASN A 207 16.96 -8.14 -4.47
CA ASN A 207 16.93 -6.83 -5.12
C ASN A 207 16.29 -5.77 -4.20
N ARG A 208 16.65 -4.50 -4.43
CA ARG A 208 15.90 -3.38 -3.86
C ARG A 208 14.57 -3.22 -4.57
N VAL A 209 13.53 -2.92 -3.80
CA VAL A 209 12.17 -2.74 -4.31
C VAL A 209 11.77 -1.28 -4.18
N PHE A 210 11.37 -0.69 -5.28
CA PHE A 210 10.93 0.69 -5.38
C PHE A 210 9.40 0.66 -5.40
N CYS A 211 8.79 0.91 -4.25
CA CYS A 211 7.35 1.06 -4.11
C CYS A 211 6.93 2.40 -4.70
N LYS A 212 6.56 2.39 -5.97
CA LYS A 212 6.04 3.56 -6.64
C LYS A 212 4.54 3.69 -6.39
N MET A 213 4.15 4.92 -6.09
CA MET A 213 2.78 5.34 -6.26
C MET A 213 2.53 5.54 -7.76
N ILE A 214 1.50 4.90 -8.30
CA ILE A 214 0.80 5.49 -9.43
C ILE A 214 -0.15 6.49 -8.80
N SER A 215 0.30 7.73 -8.62
CA SER A 215 -0.68 8.79 -8.36
C SER A 215 -1.61 8.80 -9.55
N SER A 216 -2.90 9.02 -9.32
CA SER A 216 -3.90 9.19 -10.37
C SER A 216 -3.48 10.21 -11.44
N ILE A 217 -2.45 11.02 -11.21
CA ILE A 217 -1.87 11.96 -12.17
C ILE A 217 -0.94 11.29 -13.22
N PHE A 218 -0.59 10.01 -13.10
CA PHE A 218 0.25 9.29 -14.09
C PHE A 218 -0.53 8.45 -15.11
N PHE A 219 -1.83 8.22 -14.88
CA PHE A 219 -2.76 7.70 -15.88
C PHE A 219 -3.88 8.71 -16.05
N ILE A 220 -3.44 9.89 -16.47
CA ILE A 220 -4.21 11.03 -16.90
C ILE A 220 -3.35 11.57 -18.05
#